data_AF-A0A415CTC3-F1
#
_entry.id   AF-A0A415CTC3-F1
#
_cell.length_a   1.000
_cell.length_b   1.000
_cell.length_c   1.000
_cell.angle_alpha   90.00
_cell.angle_beta   90.00
_cell.angle_gamma   90.00
#
_symmetry.space_group_name_H-M   'P 1'
#
loop_
_entity.id
_entity.type
_entity.pdbx_description
1 polymer ?
#
loop_
_entity_poly.entity_id
_entity_poly.type
_entity_poly.pdbx_seq_one_letter_code
_entity_poly.pdbx_strand_id
1 'polypeptide(L)'
;MNFCNKIIASKSQYAEIADHKCHCIKGHTGKCNEFPFLEHLKATAPSVANKIKRDATMTTGAAWKSEDAGPNRILRWVMMLDDDELLKYGLDMSKLKPGVIAKLREKAADYDSCILVAAKLTWLVYQMENAPTPPQDIKFYLEDLFGEMKPGSTLCVICRLPLNFKLFELAARGKAAIETCHKNPRMHNADNVGFGHRECNIAQGNKSLDEFYSWIEGIIERVNSKS
;
A
#
# COMPACT_ATOMS: atom_id res chain seq x y z
N MET A 1 15.33 -11.08 10.85
CA MET A 1 15.24 -11.89 9.60
C MET A 1 16.35 -11.62 8.58
N ASN A 2 16.66 -12.59 7.71
CA ASN A 2 17.37 -12.37 6.43
C ASN A 2 16.57 -12.98 5.28
N PHE A 3 16.40 -12.24 4.18
CA PHE A 3 15.69 -12.71 2.98
C PHE A 3 16.59 -13.52 2.03
N CYS A 4 15.97 -14.35 1.19
CA CYS A 4 16.65 -15.16 0.19
C CYS A 4 17.33 -14.31 -0.89
N ASN A 5 16.67 -13.24 -1.35
CA ASN A 5 17.15 -12.27 -2.35
C ASN A 5 17.58 -12.84 -3.71
N LYS A 6 17.38 -14.15 -3.97
CA LYS A 6 17.57 -14.72 -5.30
C LYS A 6 16.66 -14.01 -6.29
N ILE A 7 17.20 -13.62 -7.45
CA ILE A 7 16.46 -13.00 -8.53
C ILE A 7 15.41 -13.99 -9.06
N ILE A 8 14.19 -13.51 -9.21
CA ILE A 8 13.05 -14.22 -9.79
C ILE A 8 12.87 -13.68 -11.20
N ALA A 9 12.91 -14.57 -12.19
CA ALA A 9 12.65 -14.19 -13.58
C ALA A 9 11.24 -13.57 -13.70
N SER A 10 11.18 -12.35 -14.23
CA SER A 10 9.95 -11.59 -14.42
C SER A 10 9.69 -11.42 -15.92
N LYS A 11 8.42 -11.62 -16.32
CA LYS A 11 7.95 -11.30 -17.68
C LYS A 11 7.38 -9.88 -17.76
N SER A 12 7.54 -9.08 -16.70
CA SER A 12 7.11 -7.68 -16.68
C SER A 12 7.87 -6.89 -17.74
N GLN A 13 7.20 -5.95 -18.41
CA GLN A 13 7.87 -4.98 -19.28
C GLN A 13 8.89 -4.10 -18.53
N TYR A 14 8.81 -4.11 -17.19
CA TYR A 14 9.68 -3.35 -16.30
C TYR A 14 10.74 -4.22 -15.61
N ALA A 15 10.97 -5.44 -16.10
CA ALA A 15 11.87 -6.41 -15.45
C ALA A 15 13.32 -5.91 -15.34
N GLU A 16 13.76 -5.04 -16.25
CA GLU A 16 15.12 -4.48 -16.27
C GLU A 16 15.30 -3.29 -15.30
N ILE A 17 14.21 -2.74 -14.77
CA ILE A 17 14.24 -1.55 -13.91
C ILE A 17 14.55 -1.92 -12.46
N ALA A 18 14.05 -3.07 -12.01
CA ALA A 18 14.31 -3.57 -10.67
C ALA A 18 14.34 -5.11 -10.67
N ASP A 19 15.35 -5.67 -10.03
CA ASP A 19 15.42 -7.11 -9.78
C ASP A 19 14.25 -7.53 -8.90
N HIS A 20 13.36 -8.35 -9.45
CA HIS A 20 12.35 -9.03 -8.64
C HIS A 20 13.06 -10.06 -7.75
N LYS A 21 12.98 -9.91 -6.43
CA LYS A 21 13.73 -10.74 -5.48
C LYS A 21 12.82 -11.71 -4.73
N CYS A 22 13.41 -12.82 -4.32
CA CYS A 22 12.77 -13.76 -3.39
C CYS A 22 12.77 -13.21 -1.96
N HIS A 23 11.58 -13.09 -1.37
CA HIS A 23 11.40 -12.63 0.01
C HIS A 23 11.11 -13.76 1.00
N CYS A 24 11.24 -15.03 0.58
CA CYS A 24 11.27 -16.15 1.51
C CYS A 24 12.47 -16.01 2.48
N ILE A 25 12.41 -16.68 3.63
CA ILE A 25 13.53 -16.76 4.59
C ILE A 25 14.76 -17.35 3.87
N LYS A 26 15.94 -16.77 4.11
CA LYS A 26 17.21 -17.31 3.60
C LYS A 26 17.36 -18.79 3.97
N GLY A 27 17.63 -19.64 2.97
CA GLY A 27 17.75 -21.09 3.14
C GLY A 27 16.44 -21.88 2.95
N HIS A 28 15.35 -21.25 2.50
CA HIS A 28 14.12 -21.98 2.17
C HIS A 28 14.35 -23.07 1.11
N THR A 29 13.63 -24.19 1.24
CA THR A 29 13.73 -25.36 0.35
C THR A 29 12.70 -25.33 -0.80
N GLY A 30 11.65 -24.51 -0.67
CA GLY A 30 10.61 -24.35 -1.69
C GLY A 30 10.99 -23.43 -2.85
N LYS A 31 10.05 -23.21 -3.77
CA LYS A 31 10.21 -22.27 -4.89
C LYS A 31 10.40 -20.84 -4.37
N CYS A 32 11.28 -20.06 -5.00
CA CYS A 32 11.42 -18.64 -4.72
C CYS A 32 10.08 -17.91 -4.94
N ASN A 33 9.73 -17.03 -4.00
CA ASN A 33 8.49 -16.27 -4.04
C ASN A 33 8.75 -14.81 -3.66
N GLU A 34 8.18 -13.90 -4.45
CA GLU A 34 8.28 -12.46 -4.25
C GLU A 34 7.41 -11.98 -3.08
N PHE A 35 6.24 -12.60 -2.87
CA PHE A 35 5.27 -12.22 -1.83
C PHE A 35 4.82 -13.46 -1.02
N PRO A 36 5.73 -14.16 -0.31
CA PRO A 36 5.40 -15.40 0.40
C PRO A 36 4.34 -15.17 1.49
N PHE A 37 4.39 -14.03 2.17
CA PHE A 37 3.43 -13.64 3.21
C PHE A 37 1.99 -13.46 2.70
N LEU A 38 1.78 -13.30 1.38
CA LEU A 38 0.44 -13.20 0.78
C LEU A 38 -0.16 -14.54 0.36
N GLU A 39 0.58 -15.65 0.35
CA GLU A 39 0.11 -16.92 -0.25
C GLU A 39 -1.21 -17.42 0.35
N HIS A 40 -1.35 -17.36 1.67
CA HIS A 40 -2.59 -17.77 2.30
C HIS A 40 -3.78 -16.85 1.94
N LEU A 41 -3.59 -15.52 1.95
CA LEU A 41 -4.64 -14.58 1.53
C LEU A 41 -4.98 -14.73 0.05
N LYS A 42 -4.03 -15.12 -0.82
CA LYS A 42 -4.33 -15.40 -2.22
C LYS A 42 -5.31 -16.57 -2.38
N ALA A 43 -5.29 -17.52 -1.44
CA ALA A 43 -6.23 -18.66 -1.44
C ALA A 43 -7.56 -18.30 -0.76
N THR A 44 -7.53 -17.63 0.39
CA THR A 44 -8.71 -17.42 1.25
C THR A 44 -9.44 -16.11 1.02
N ALA A 45 -8.74 -15.05 0.61
CA ALA A 45 -9.30 -13.73 0.32
C ALA A 45 -8.57 -13.05 -0.86
N PRO A 46 -8.70 -13.57 -2.09
CA PRO A 46 -7.88 -13.13 -3.23
C PRO A 46 -8.00 -11.64 -3.54
N SER A 47 -9.18 -11.06 -3.35
CA SER A 47 -9.44 -9.62 -3.55
C SER A 47 -8.59 -8.75 -2.61
N VAL A 48 -8.42 -9.17 -1.36
CA VAL A 48 -7.61 -8.50 -0.35
C VAL A 48 -6.12 -8.64 -0.68
N ALA A 49 -5.66 -9.83 -1.03
CA ALA A 49 -4.27 -10.06 -1.44
C ALA A 49 -3.89 -9.20 -2.66
N ASN A 50 -4.77 -9.14 -3.65
CA ASN A 50 -4.58 -8.31 -4.85
C ASN A 50 -4.61 -6.81 -4.52
N LYS A 51 -5.49 -6.37 -3.61
CA LYS A 51 -5.51 -4.98 -3.12
C LYS A 51 -4.21 -4.61 -2.44
N ILE A 52 -3.71 -5.44 -1.52
CA ILE A 52 -2.45 -5.20 -0.81
C ILE A 52 -1.31 -5.08 -1.80
N LYS A 53 -1.14 -6.07 -2.69
CA LYS A 53 -0.08 -6.04 -3.71
C LYS A 53 -0.17 -4.78 -4.56
N ARG A 54 -1.36 -4.45 -5.06
CA ARG A 54 -1.57 -3.27 -5.90
C ARG A 54 -1.27 -1.97 -5.16
N ASP A 55 -1.81 -1.77 -3.97
CA ASP A 55 -1.69 -0.49 -3.27
C ASP A 55 -0.24 -0.26 -2.78
N ALA A 56 0.47 -1.35 -2.52
CA ALA A 56 1.91 -1.35 -2.25
C ALA A 56 2.73 -1.04 -3.52
N THR A 57 2.53 -1.74 -4.63
CA THR A 57 3.47 -1.65 -5.77
C THR A 57 3.07 -0.68 -6.86
N MET A 58 1.82 -0.21 -6.93
CA MET A 58 1.32 0.63 -8.02
C MET A 58 1.11 2.09 -7.59
N THR A 59 1.32 3.03 -8.51
CA THR A 59 1.03 4.45 -8.30
C THR A 59 -0.49 4.74 -8.28
N THR A 60 -1.33 3.88 -8.86
CA THR A 60 -2.79 4.08 -8.88
C THR A 60 -3.57 2.81 -8.54
N GLY A 61 -4.59 2.95 -7.70
CA GLY A 61 -5.46 1.83 -7.27
C GLY A 61 -6.60 1.53 -8.26
N ALA A 62 -7.25 2.56 -8.81
CA ALA A 62 -8.28 2.44 -9.84
C ALA A 62 -7.68 2.60 -11.24
N ALA A 63 -8.22 1.89 -12.23
CA ALA A 63 -7.92 2.17 -13.63
C ALA A 63 -8.63 3.46 -14.04
N TRP A 64 -7.87 4.48 -14.42
CA TRP A 64 -8.36 5.73 -14.98
C TRP A 64 -8.77 5.49 -16.43
N LYS A 65 -10.03 5.72 -16.77
CA LYS A 65 -10.53 5.46 -18.13
C LYS A 65 -10.18 6.55 -19.15
N SER A 66 -9.61 7.68 -18.74
CA SER A 66 -9.35 8.81 -19.62
C SER A 66 -7.90 8.86 -20.07
N GLU A 67 -7.67 9.13 -21.36
CA GLU A 67 -6.35 9.44 -21.94
C GLU A 67 -5.66 10.59 -21.19
N ASP A 68 -6.45 11.56 -20.71
CA ASP A 68 -6.05 12.70 -19.87
C ASP A 68 -5.45 12.35 -18.49
N ALA A 69 -5.64 11.12 -18.00
CA ALA A 69 -5.17 10.70 -16.68
C ALA A 69 -3.79 10.02 -16.71
N GLY A 70 -3.27 9.77 -17.90
CA GLY A 70 -2.01 9.08 -18.12
C GLY A 70 -2.07 7.56 -17.91
N PRO A 71 -0.91 6.89 -17.98
CA PRO A 71 -0.80 5.45 -17.92
C PRO A 71 -1.32 4.89 -16.58
N ASN A 72 -2.14 3.85 -16.65
CA ASN A 72 -2.69 3.20 -15.48
C ASN A 72 -1.73 2.21 -14.85
N ARG A 73 -1.68 2.20 -13.51
CA ARG A 73 -0.99 1.17 -12.72
C ARG A 73 0.49 1.02 -13.11
N ILE A 74 1.20 2.14 -13.12
CA ILE A 74 2.65 2.16 -13.22
C ILE A 74 3.22 1.69 -11.88
N LEU A 75 4.27 0.87 -11.91
CA LEU A 75 4.94 0.44 -10.68
C LEU A 75 5.61 1.65 -10.02
N ARG A 76 5.60 1.72 -8.69
CA ARG A 76 6.16 2.86 -7.95
C ARG A 76 7.66 3.06 -8.20
N TRP A 77 8.42 1.97 -8.31
CA TRP A 77 9.86 2.03 -8.59
C TRP A 77 10.16 2.41 -10.04
N VAL A 78 9.24 2.15 -10.98
CA VAL A 78 9.36 2.65 -12.35
C VAL A 78 9.23 4.17 -12.37
N MET A 79 8.33 4.72 -11.56
CA MET A 79 8.14 6.17 -11.42
C MET A 79 9.30 6.89 -10.71
N MET A 80 10.38 6.18 -10.34
CA MET A 80 11.63 6.77 -9.87
C MET A 80 12.57 7.18 -11.02
N LEU A 81 12.38 6.61 -12.23
CA LEU A 81 13.19 6.92 -13.41
C LEU A 81 12.92 8.34 -13.92
N ASP A 82 13.89 8.98 -14.56
CA ASP A 82 13.67 10.26 -15.24
C ASP A 82 12.72 10.13 -16.45
N ASP A 83 12.29 11.26 -17.01
CA ASP A 83 11.32 11.29 -18.12
C ASP A 83 11.87 10.63 -19.40
N ASP A 84 13.18 10.70 -19.64
CA ASP A 84 13.83 10.14 -20.84
C ASP A 84 13.86 8.59 -20.77
N GLU A 85 14.17 8.03 -19.61
CA GLU A 85 14.09 6.59 -19.37
C GLU A 85 12.63 6.10 -19.41
N LEU A 86 11.69 6.84 -18.82
CA LEU A 86 10.25 6.51 -18.87
C LEU A 86 9.71 6.45 -20.31
N LEU A 87 10.18 7.34 -21.19
CA LEU A 87 9.78 7.37 -22.58
C LEU A 87 10.12 6.06 -23.31
N LYS A 88 11.23 5.40 -22.96
CA LYS A 88 11.62 4.09 -23.53
C LYS A 88 10.60 2.99 -23.22
N TYR A 89 9.85 3.13 -22.13
CA TYR A 89 8.76 2.24 -21.74
C TYR A 89 7.38 2.74 -22.20
N GLY A 90 7.34 3.71 -23.12
CA GLY A 90 6.10 4.28 -23.65
C GLY A 90 5.38 5.22 -22.68
N LEU A 91 6.05 5.70 -21.63
CA LEU A 91 5.49 6.61 -20.63
C LEU A 91 5.96 8.04 -20.93
N ASP A 92 5.30 8.69 -21.88
CA ASP A 92 5.61 10.07 -22.28
C ASP A 92 5.02 11.07 -21.29
N MET A 93 5.82 11.49 -20.31
CA MET A 93 5.40 12.41 -19.25
C MET A 93 5.07 13.81 -19.78
N SER A 94 5.68 14.24 -20.91
CA SER A 94 5.46 15.57 -21.50
C SER A 94 4.02 15.77 -22.01
N LYS A 95 3.33 14.68 -22.33
CA LYS A 95 1.93 14.69 -22.78
C LYS A 95 0.92 14.80 -21.64
N LEU A 96 1.36 14.75 -20.38
CA LEU A 96 0.50 14.78 -19.21
C LEU A 96 0.38 16.19 -18.63
N LYS A 97 -0.76 16.48 -18.00
CA LYS A 97 -0.95 17.76 -17.29
C LYS A 97 0.03 17.84 -16.11
N PRO A 98 0.58 19.03 -15.77
CA PRO A 98 1.55 19.17 -14.67
C PRO A 98 1.08 18.59 -13.33
N GLY A 99 -0.21 18.79 -13.00
CA GLY A 99 -0.79 18.21 -11.77
C GLY A 99 -0.92 16.69 -11.77
N VAL A 100 -0.98 16.04 -12.94
CA VAL A 100 -0.96 14.57 -13.06
C VAL A 100 0.47 14.05 -12.88
N ILE A 101 1.46 14.71 -13.51
CA ILE A 101 2.88 14.39 -13.35
C ILE A 101 3.26 14.47 -11.87
N ALA A 102 2.95 15.59 -11.20
CA ALA A 102 3.23 15.78 -9.79
C ALA A 102 2.64 14.66 -8.93
N LYS A 103 1.36 14.28 -9.16
CA LYS A 103 0.70 13.19 -8.43
C LYS A 103 1.32 11.82 -8.68
N LEU A 104 1.84 11.56 -9.87
CA LEU A 104 2.53 10.30 -10.18
C LEU A 104 3.89 10.27 -9.48
N ARG A 105 4.66 11.36 -9.59
CA ARG A 105 5.97 11.50 -8.96
C ARG A 105 5.91 11.44 -7.44
N GLU A 106 4.89 12.03 -6.82
CA GLU A 106 4.63 11.93 -5.37
C GLU A 106 4.43 10.50 -4.86
N LYS A 107 4.18 9.53 -5.76
CA LYS A 107 3.93 8.13 -5.42
C LYS A 107 5.08 7.20 -5.73
N ALA A 108 6.18 7.73 -6.28
CA ALA A 108 7.39 6.97 -6.53
C ALA A 108 7.96 6.42 -5.21
N ALA A 109 8.48 5.20 -5.27
CA ALA A 109 9.07 4.51 -4.12
C ALA A 109 9.96 3.37 -4.61
N ASP A 110 11.02 3.06 -3.89
CA ASP A 110 11.91 1.95 -4.25
C ASP A 110 11.24 0.58 -4.07
N TYR A 111 11.80 -0.43 -4.73
CA TYR A 111 11.25 -1.79 -4.76
C TYR A 111 11.16 -2.41 -3.35
N ASP A 112 12.24 -2.36 -2.57
CA ASP A 112 12.31 -3.01 -1.27
C ASP A 112 11.29 -2.37 -0.28
N SER A 113 11.14 -1.04 -0.30
CA SER A 113 10.10 -0.33 0.44
C SER A 113 8.68 -0.77 0.05
N CYS A 114 8.40 -0.96 -1.24
CA CYS A 114 7.10 -1.45 -1.71
C CYS A 114 6.81 -2.86 -1.18
N ILE A 115 7.80 -3.74 -1.15
CA ILE A 115 7.62 -5.11 -0.62
C ILE A 115 7.36 -5.08 0.88
N LEU A 116 8.11 -4.29 1.64
CA LEU A 116 7.90 -4.15 3.09
C LEU A 116 6.55 -3.51 3.42
N VAL A 117 6.06 -2.58 2.60
CA VAL A 117 4.69 -2.07 2.70
C VAL A 117 3.66 -3.19 2.49
N ALA A 118 3.83 -4.03 1.46
CA ALA A 118 2.94 -5.16 1.23
C ALA A 118 2.93 -6.12 2.43
N ALA A 119 4.10 -6.41 3.01
CA ALA A 119 4.23 -7.25 4.20
C ALA A 119 3.55 -6.60 5.41
N LYS A 120 3.75 -5.30 5.64
CA LYS A 120 3.12 -4.56 6.73
C LYS A 120 1.60 -4.56 6.63
N LEU A 121 1.06 -4.28 5.45
CA LEU A 121 -0.38 -4.29 5.21
C LEU A 121 -0.96 -5.70 5.43
N THR A 122 -0.21 -6.75 5.08
CA THR A 122 -0.61 -8.14 5.37
C THR A 122 -0.65 -8.41 6.87
N TRP A 123 0.38 -7.97 7.62
CA TRP A 123 0.42 -8.08 9.08
C TRP A 123 -0.74 -7.35 9.77
N LEU A 124 -1.12 -6.16 9.28
CA LEU A 124 -2.30 -5.44 9.76
C LEU A 124 -3.59 -6.18 9.44
N VAL A 125 -3.74 -6.73 8.22
CA VAL A 125 -4.95 -7.45 7.82
C VAL A 125 -5.24 -8.64 8.75
N TYR A 126 -4.23 -9.44 9.10
CA TYR A 126 -4.42 -10.58 10.00
C TYR A 126 -4.84 -10.21 11.43
N GLN A 127 -4.68 -8.94 11.81
CA GLN A 127 -5.06 -8.44 13.13
C GLN A 127 -6.40 -7.71 13.13
N MET A 128 -7.10 -7.62 12.00
CA MET A 128 -8.45 -7.06 11.95
C MET A 128 -9.47 -8.02 12.57
N GLU A 129 -10.57 -7.47 13.06
CA GLU A 129 -11.71 -8.28 13.49
C GLU A 129 -12.27 -9.09 12.30
N ASN A 130 -12.66 -10.35 12.51
CA ASN A 130 -13.16 -11.26 11.48
C ASN A 130 -12.15 -11.59 10.34
N ALA A 131 -10.86 -11.30 10.53
CA ALA A 131 -9.82 -11.75 9.60
C ALA A 131 -9.64 -13.28 9.65
N PRO A 132 -9.23 -13.91 8.54
CA PRO A 132 -8.85 -15.32 8.57
C PRO A 132 -7.60 -15.50 9.45
N THR A 133 -7.50 -16.63 10.16
CA THR A 133 -6.30 -16.94 10.96
C THR A 133 -5.11 -17.23 10.04
N PRO A 134 -3.95 -16.56 10.21
CA PRO A 134 -2.76 -16.86 9.41
C PRO A 134 -2.20 -18.26 9.74
N PRO A 135 -1.71 -19.01 8.74
CA PRO A 135 -0.84 -20.15 8.96
C PRO A 135 0.38 -19.78 9.81
N GLN A 136 0.88 -20.74 10.58
CA GLN A 136 1.91 -20.50 11.60
C GLN A 136 3.21 -19.94 11.02
N ASP A 137 3.61 -20.41 9.83
CA ASP A 137 4.80 -19.94 9.10
C ASP A 137 4.67 -18.48 8.65
N ILE A 138 3.51 -18.09 8.11
CA ILE A 138 3.22 -16.70 7.73
C ILE A 138 3.12 -15.80 8.96
N LYS A 139 2.51 -16.29 10.05
CA LYS A 139 2.45 -15.57 11.32
C LYS A 139 3.86 -15.25 11.81
N PHE A 140 4.72 -16.27 11.97
CA PHE A 140 6.09 -16.08 12.42
C PHE A 140 6.91 -15.19 11.48
N TYR A 141 6.74 -15.34 10.16
CA TYR A 141 7.38 -14.49 9.17
C TYR A 141 7.06 -13.01 9.42
N LEU A 142 5.79 -12.68 9.60
CA LEU A 142 5.34 -11.30 9.75
C LEU A 142 5.62 -10.74 11.15
N GLU A 143 5.60 -11.58 12.19
CA GLU A 143 5.95 -11.19 13.56
C GLU A 143 7.45 -10.92 13.73
N ASP A 144 8.33 -11.65 13.04
CA ASP A 144 9.78 -11.35 13.02
C ASP A 144 10.09 -9.99 12.38
N LEU A 145 9.21 -9.52 11.47
CA LEU A 145 9.35 -8.22 10.81
C LEU A 145 8.74 -7.07 11.60
N PHE A 146 7.58 -7.27 12.22
CA PHE A 146 6.75 -6.15 12.72
C PHE A 146 6.29 -6.30 14.18
N GLY A 147 6.71 -7.36 14.87
CA GLY A 147 6.30 -7.68 16.23
C GLY A 147 5.04 -8.55 16.30
N GLU A 148 4.75 -9.02 17.52
CA GLU A 148 3.64 -9.93 17.82
C GLU A 148 2.29 -9.42 17.29
N MET A 149 1.55 -10.30 16.62
CA MET A 149 0.20 -10.02 16.17
C MET A 149 -0.79 -10.07 17.34
N LYS A 150 -1.57 -9.01 17.50
CA LYS A 150 -2.65 -8.94 18.49
C LYS A 150 -4.00 -8.96 17.77
N PRO A 151 -4.83 -10.02 17.90
CA PRO A 151 -6.14 -10.08 17.25
C PRO A 151 -7.02 -8.88 17.62
N GLY A 152 -7.70 -8.29 16.64
CA GLY A 152 -8.58 -7.13 16.82
C GLY A 152 -7.84 -5.80 17.05
N SER A 153 -6.51 -5.76 16.98
CA SER A 153 -5.72 -4.55 17.29
C SER A 153 -5.58 -3.57 16.13
N THR A 154 -5.98 -3.94 14.91
CA THR A 154 -5.85 -3.03 13.76
C THR A 154 -6.94 -1.96 13.79
N LEU A 155 -6.50 -0.71 13.90
CA LEU A 155 -7.35 0.48 13.96
C LEU A 155 -7.20 1.31 12.69
N CYS A 156 -8.23 2.12 12.38
CA CYS A 156 -8.13 3.17 11.40
C CYS A 156 -7.03 4.14 11.81
N VAL A 157 -6.06 4.38 10.92
CA VAL A 157 -4.91 5.26 11.19
C VAL A 157 -5.35 6.68 11.58
N ILE A 158 -6.51 7.13 11.09
CA ILE A 158 -7.01 8.49 11.30
C ILE A 158 -7.99 8.55 12.49
N CYS A 159 -9.10 7.81 12.46
CA CYS A 159 -10.12 7.93 13.52
C CYS A 159 -9.91 7.00 14.72
N ARG A 160 -8.90 6.11 14.66
CA ARG A 160 -8.55 5.16 15.73
C ARG A 160 -9.64 4.14 16.11
N LEU A 161 -10.73 4.09 15.36
CA LEU A 161 -11.75 3.04 15.53
C LEU A 161 -11.24 1.69 14.99
N PRO A 162 -11.65 0.55 15.60
CA PRO A 162 -11.32 -0.79 15.11
C PRO A 162 -11.74 -1.00 13.66
N LEU A 163 -10.88 -1.68 12.89
CA LEU A 163 -11.17 -2.07 11.52
C LEU A 163 -11.59 -3.53 11.46
N ASN A 164 -12.66 -3.77 10.72
CA ASN A 164 -13.19 -5.10 10.49
C ASN A 164 -12.80 -5.58 9.09
N PHE A 165 -12.33 -6.82 8.99
CA PHE A 165 -11.91 -7.43 7.73
C PHE A 165 -13.02 -7.43 6.67
N LYS A 166 -14.29 -7.56 7.09
CA LYS A 166 -15.46 -7.51 6.19
C LYS A 166 -15.59 -6.19 5.43
N LEU A 167 -14.96 -5.10 5.89
CA LEU A 167 -14.94 -3.82 5.18
C LEU A 167 -14.28 -3.93 3.79
N PHE A 168 -13.42 -4.93 3.55
CA PHE A 168 -12.88 -5.20 2.22
C PHE A 168 -13.92 -5.71 1.22
N GLU A 169 -15.01 -6.34 1.70
CA GLU A 169 -16.08 -6.89 0.87
C GLU A 169 -17.17 -5.86 0.55
N LEU A 170 -17.33 -4.84 1.40
CA LEU A 170 -18.32 -3.77 1.24
C LEU A 170 -18.02 -2.79 0.09
N ALA A 171 -17.04 -3.11 -0.76
CA ALA A 171 -16.66 -2.28 -1.90
C ALA A 171 -17.75 -2.32 -2.99
N ALA A 172 -18.63 -1.33 -3.01
CA ALA A 172 -19.65 -1.17 -4.05
C ALA A 172 -19.17 -0.21 -5.16
N ARG A 173 -19.27 -0.64 -6.45
CA ARG A 173 -19.05 0.19 -7.67
C ARG A 173 -18.04 1.34 -7.51
N GLY A 174 -16.77 1.00 -7.27
CA GLY A 174 -15.68 2.00 -7.21
C GLY A 174 -15.58 2.79 -5.91
N LYS A 175 -16.31 2.41 -4.86
CA LYS A 175 -16.22 2.99 -3.51
C LYS A 175 -15.82 1.89 -2.53
N ALA A 176 -14.55 1.89 -2.10
CA ALA A 176 -14.09 1.00 -1.02
C ALA A 176 -14.58 1.54 0.34
N ALA A 177 -14.89 0.68 1.30
CA ALA A 177 -15.14 1.15 2.68
C ALA A 177 -13.83 1.44 3.42
N ILE A 178 -12.75 0.74 3.03
CA ILE A 178 -11.42 0.82 3.62
C ILE A 178 -10.35 1.00 2.54
N GLU A 179 -9.40 1.90 2.79
CA GLU A 179 -8.31 2.24 1.88
C GLU A 179 -6.95 2.10 2.57
N THR A 180 -5.91 1.90 1.77
CA THR A 180 -4.54 2.06 2.28
C THR A 180 -4.29 3.56 2.45
N CYS A 181 -3.77 3.96 3.60
CA CYS A 181 -3.53 5.35 3.97
C CYS A 181 -2.08 5.55 4.42
N HIS A 182 -1.67 6.82 4.44
CA HIS A 182 -0.32 7.24 4.81
C HIS A 182 -0.42 8.24 5.97
N LYS A 183 0.28 7.99 7.07
CA LYS A 183 0.31 8.92 8.21
C LYS A 183 0.89 10.27 7.80
N ASN A 184 1.98 10.23 7.04
CA ASN A 184 2.60 11.36 6.39
C ASN A 184 2.49 11.20 4.87
N PRO A 185 1.91 12.17 4.14
CA PRO A 185 1.84 12.14 2.69
C PRO A 185 3.21 11.93 2.03
N ARG A 186 3.23 11.30 0.84
CA ARG A 186 4.43 11.13 0.00
C ARG A 186 5.55 10.25 0.59
N MET A 187 5.30 9.55 1.69
CA MET A 187 6.26 8.62 2.30
C MET A 187 5.74 7.18 2.21
N HIS A 188 6.41 6.32 1.44
CA HIS A 188 5.95 4.95 1.19
C HIS A 188 6.87 3.91 1.84
N ASN A 189 6.68 3.66 3.14
CA ASN A 189 7.41 2.65 3.90
C ASN A 189 6.50 1.98 4.95
N ALA A 190 6.97 0.89 5.57
CA ALA A 190 6.20 0.09 6.51
C ALA A 190 5.73 0.86 7.76
N ASP A 191 6.47 1.86 8.23
CA ASP A 191 6.11 2.60 9.44
C ASP A 191 5.04 3.67 9.20
N ASN A 192 4.94 4.14 7.96
CA ASN A 192 4.06 5.23 7.57
C ASN A 192 2.70 4.76 7.00
N VAL A 193 2.60 3.50 6.57
CA VAL A 193 1.36 2.95 5.99
C VAL A 193 0.42 2.35 7.03
N GLY A 194 -0.85 2.32 6.70
CA GLY A 194 -1.85 1.50 7.36
C GLY A 194 -3.16 1.45 6.60
N PHE A 195 -4.23 1.11 7.28
CA PHE A 195 -5.58 1.17 6.71
C PHE A 195 -6.40 2.28 7.37
N GLY A 196 -7.26 2.90 6.57
CA GLY A 196 -8.18 3.93 7.04
C GLY A 196 -9.57 3.74 6.43
N HIS A 197 -10.60 4.12 7.16
CA HIS A 197 -11.92 4.31 6.56
C HIS A 197 -11.80 5.32 5.43
N ARG A 198 -12.50 5.07 4.32
CA ARG A 198 -12.39 5.90 3.13
C ARG A 198 -12.69 7.37 3.41
N GLU A 199 -13.73 7.64 4.19
CA GLU A 199 -14.13 9.01 4.56
C GLU A 199 -13.02 9.71 5.35
N CYS A 200 -12.38 9.00 6.29
CA CYS A 200 -11.26 9.53 7.04
C CYS A 200 -10.04 9.80 6.15
N ASN A 201 -9.74 8.91 5.21
CA ASN A 201 -8.63 9.07 4.27
C ASN A 201 -8.86 10.28 3.34
N ILE A 202 -10.09 10.46 2.86
CA ILE A 202 -10.48 11.64 2.06
C ILE A 202 -10.38 12.92 2.90
N ALA A 203 -10.85 12.88 4.16
CA ALA A 203 -10.81 14.04 5.05
C ALA A 203 -9.37 14.47 5.39
N GLN A 204 -8.46 13.50 5.63
CA GLN A 204 -7.04 13.79 5.85
C GLN A 204 -6.43 14.54 4.65
N GLY A 205 -6.80 14.15 3.43
CA GLY A 205 -6.34 14.82 2.21
C GLY A 205 -4.82 14.76 2.05
N ASN A 206 -4.18 15.92 1.94
CA ASN A 206 -2.73 16.06 1.76
C ASN A 206 -1.99 16.47 3.04
N LYS A 207 -2.64 16.38 4.22
CA LYS A 207 -2.05 16.72 5.51
C LYS A 207 -1.34 15.52 6.13
N SER A 208 -0.28 15.75 6.89
CA SER A 208 0.15 14.76 7.89
C SER A 208 -0.95 14.53 8.93
N LEU A 209 -0.86 13.44 9.70
CA LEU A 209 -1.79 13.23 10.80
C LEU A 209 -1.76 14.36 11.83
N ASP A 210 -0.57 14.85 12.17
CA ASP A 210 -0.42 15.92 13.15
C ASP A 210 -1.05 17.22 12.64
N GLU A 211 -0.78 17.59 11.38
CA GLU A 211 -1.41 18.74 10.72
C GLU A 211 -2.94 18.58 10.63
N PHE A 212 -3.43 17.37 10.38
CA PHE A 212 -4.86 17.09 10.28
C PHE A 212 -5.56 17.24 11.64
N TYR A 213 -4.96 16.71 12.71
CA TYR A 213 -5.52 16.83 14.05
C TYR A 213 -5.45 18.27 14.58
N SER A 214 -4.33 18.98 14.40
CA SER A 214 -4.24 20.40 14.77
C SER A 214 -5.23 21.26 13.98
N TRP A 215 -5.52 20.91 12.72
CA TRP A 215 -6.55 21.58 11.95
C TRP A 215 -7.97 21.35 12.51
N ILE A 216 -8.28 20.13 12.95
CA ILE A 216 -9.55 19.81 13.61
C ILE A 216 -9.68 20.56 14.94
N GLU A 217 -8.65 20.54 15.78
CA GLU A 217 -8.62 21.25 17.07
C GLU A 217 -8.91 22.74 16.88
N GLY A 218 -8.21 23.40 15.96
CA GLY A 218 -8.46 24.81 15.68
C GLY A 218 -9.87 25.10 15.15
N ILE A 219 -10.52 24.17 14.44
CA ILE A 219 -11.94 24.33 14.04
C ILE A 219 -12.84 24.28 15.28
N ILE A 220 -12.64 23.31 16.15
CA ILE A 220 -13.44 23.12 17.37
C ILE A 220 -13.30 24.35 18.28
N GLU A 221 -12.08 24.84 18.48
CA GLU A 221 -11.80 26.04 19.27
C GLU A 221 -12.58 27.27 18.77
N ARG A 222 -12.56 27.53 17.45
CA ARG A 222 -13.28 28.68 16.85
C ARG A 222 -14.79 28.56 16.91
N VAL A 223 -15.34 27.35 16.93
CA VAL A 223 -16.78 27.12 17.10
C VAL A 223 -17.17 27.36 18.55
N ASN A 224 -16.39 26.83 19.50
CA ASN A 224 -16.64 26.99 20.93
C ASN A 224 -16.44 28.43 21.40
N SER A 225 -15.48 29.18 20.83
CA SER A 225 -15.23 30.59 21.21
C SER A 225 -16.31 31.56 20.73
N LYS A 226 -17.25 31.11 19.89
CA LYS A 226 -18.41 31.90 19.43
C LYS A 226 -19.70 31.55 20.18
N SER A 227 -19.65 30.59 21.10
CA SER A 227 -20.73 30.21 22.02
C SER A 227 -20.51 30.88 23.37
#